data_AF-A0A820U9N3-F1
#
_entry.id   AF-A0A820U9N3-F1
#
_cell.length_a   1.000
_cell.length_b   1.000
_cell.length_c   1.000
_cell.angle_alpha   90.00
_cell.angle_beta   90.00
_cell.angle_gamma   90.00
#
_symmetry.space_group_name_H-M   'P 1'
#
loop_
_entity.id
_entity.type
_entity.pdbx_description
1 polymer ?
#
loop_
_entity_poly.entity_id
_entity_poly.type
_entity_poly.pdbx_seq_one_letter_code
_entity_poly.pdbx_strand_id
1 'polypeptide(L)'
;MLVDCDFQVSTSISNIGDDDDIKISNSLRILLIKCRIAHNGNEWTKHLSNLTEQLKDFVNETRNRFDSYAPIRKKSISLLVKFINGKSYMSSNAKAFLTAKEEVFIIDQWLSPELILIRPADEKTFRLDNILGRIANARVRVGLILYKKMPFASA
;
A
#
# COMPACT_ATOMS: atom_id res chain seq x y z
N MET A 1 5.02 6.69 -3.80
CA MET A 1 3.61 6.21 -3.74
C MET A 1 3.04 6.28 -5.14
N LEU A 2 1.98 5.52 -5.48
CA LEU A 2 1.47 5.52 -6.86
C LEU A 2 0.88 6.90 -7.22
N VAL A 3 0.05 7.46 -6.35
CA VAL A 3 -0.56 8.80 -6.49
C VAL A 3 0.15 9.78 -5.54
N ASP A 4 0.62 10.90 -6.08
CA ASP A 4 1.27 12.03 -5.38
C ASP A 4 0.98 13.36 -6.11
N CYS A 5 1.59 14.47 -5.68
CA CYS A 5 1.33 15.80 -6.25
C CYS A 5 1.72 15.93 -7.73
N ASP A 6 2.61 15.07 -8.21
CA ASP A 6 3.07 15.06 -9.59
C ASP A 6 2.36 13.95 -10.40
N PHE A 7 1.29 13.36 -9.86
CA PHE A 7 0.53 12.31 -10.52
C PHE A 7 -0.20 12.84 -11.75
N GLN A 8 0.12 12.27 -12.90
CA GLN A 8 -0.47 12.64 -14.19
C GLN A 8 -0.76 11.40 -15.02
N VAL A 9 -1.84 11.48 -15.78
CA VAL A 9 -2.26 10.45 -16.73
C VAL A 9 -2.56 11.12 -18.06
N SER A 10 -1.95 10.63 -19.12
CA SER A 10 -2.16 11.13 -20.48
C SER A 10 -1.99 10.01 -21.50
N THR A 11 -2.65 10.14 -22.65
CA THR A 11 -2.30 9.42 -23.87
C THR A 11 -1.06 10.07 -24.48
N SER A 12 -0.05 9.27 -24.83
CA SER A 12 1.19 9.82 -25.39
C SER A 12 1.00 10.30 -26.82
N ILE A 13 1.59 11.44 -27.17
CA ILE A 13 1.66 11.97 -28.56
C ILE A 13 3.16 12.09 -28.95
N SER A 14 3.98 11.06 -28.67
CA SER A 14 5.47 10.96 -28.83
C SER A 14 6.33 11.80 -27.83
N ASN A 15 7.50 11.38 -27.31
CA ASN A 15 8.77 10.86 -27.90
C ASN A 15 9.21 9.43 -27.43
N ILE A 16 8.37 8.64 -26.75
CA ILE A 16 8.79 7.35 -26.12
C ILE A 16 7.84 6.16 -26.45
N GLY A 17 6.65 6.41 -27.04
CA GLY A 17 5.64 5.37 -27.34
C GLY A 17 4.76 5.74 -28.54
N ASP A 18 3.88 4.82 -28.95
CA ASP A 18 2.91 5.00 -30.05
C ASP A 18 1.75 5.91 -29.58
N ASP A 19 1.05 6.57 -30.52
CA ASP A 19 0.01 7.59 -30.22
C ASP A 19 -1.19 7.08 -29.38
N ASP A 20 -1.30 5.76 -29.23
CA ASP A 20 -2.39 5.09 -28.52
C ASP A 20 -2.02 4.66 -27.09
N ASP A 21 -0.75 4.79 -26.69
CA ASP A 21 -0.25 4.29 -25.41
C ASP A 21 -0.65 5.21 -24.24
N ILE A 22 -0.90 4.59 -23.07
CA ILE A 22 -1.20 5.33 -21.83
C ILE A 22 0.11 5.58 -21.08
N LYS A 23 0.35 6.84 -20.73
CA LYS A 23 1.41 7.28 -19.85
C LYS A 23 0.85 7.65 -18.49
N ILE A 24 1.33 6.97 -17.45
CA ILE A 24 1.06 7.29 -16.05
C ILE A 24 2.39 7.72 -15.43
N SER A 25 2.45 8.90 -14.83
CA SER A 25 3.66 9.40 -14.17
C SER A 25 3.38 9.92 -12.77
N ASN A 26 4.40 9.88 -11.92
CA ASN A 26 4.42 10.49 -10.60
C ASN A 26 5.83 11.04 -10.29
N SER A 27 6.06 11.52 -9.07
CA SER A 27 7.33 12.14 -8.67
C SER A 27 8.57 11.24 -8.82
N LEU A 28 8.39 9.91 -8.90
CA LEU A 28 9.49 8.94 -8.90
C LEU A 28 9.65 8.19 -10.22
N ARG A 29 8.56 7.92 -10.94
CA ARG A 29 8.55 6.99 -12.08
C ARG A 29 7.52 7.34 -13.14
N ILE A 30 7.77 6.82 -14.33
CA ILE A 30 6.83 6.80 -15.45
C ILE A 30 6.53 5.33 -15.76
N LEU A 31 5.24 4.99 -15.85
CA LEU A 31 4.72 3.74 -16.35
C LEU A 31 4.09 3.99 -17.71
N LEU A 32 4.60 3.30 -18.73
CA LEU A 32 4.00 3.29 -20.07
C LEU A 32 3.25 1.97 -20.26
N ILE A 33 1.99 2.06 -20.62
CA ILE A 33 1.11 0.91 -20.86
C ILE A 33 0.75 0.90 -22.34
N LYS A 34 1.17 -0.16 -23.03
CA LYS A 34 0.87 -0.32 -24.45
C LYS A 34 -0.59 -0.68 -24.67
N CYS A 35 -1.27 0.07 -25.52
CA CYS A 35 -2.65 -0.21 -25.88
C CYS A 35 -2.75 -0.66 -27.34
N ARG A 36 -3.30 -1.85 -27.57
CA ARG A 36 -3.53 -2.36 -28.94
C ARG A 36 -4.66 -1.63 -29.68
N ILE A 37 -5.53 -0.93 -28.94
CA ILE A 37 -6.73 -0.28 -29.44
C ILE A 37 -6.77 1.13 -28.83
N ALA A 38 -6.65 2.16 -29.68
CA ALA A 38 -6.72 3.57 -29.32
C ALA A 38 -7.90 3.93 -28.40
N HIS A 39 -9.08 3.39 -28.72
CA HIS A 39 -10.31 3.64 -27.97
C HIS A 39 -10.17 3.24 -26.49
N ASN A 40 -9.58 2.07 -26.23
CA ASN A 40 -9.36 1.61 -24.86
C ASN A 40 -8.38 2.55 -24.14
N GLY A 41 -7.31 2.98 -24.82
CA GLY A 41 -6.34 3.93 -24.27
C GLY A 41 -6.98 5.23 -23.81
N ASN A 42 -7.85 5.79 -24.64
CA ASN A 42 -8.62 7.01 -24.35
C ASN A 42 -9.65 6.80 -23.23
N GLU A 43 -10.36 5.66 -23.23
CA GLU A 43 -11.35 5.34 -22.18
C GLU A 43 -10.68 5.21 -20.81
N TRP A 44 -9.58 4.46 -20.72
CA TRP A 44 -8.81 4.29 -19.50
C TRP A 44 -8.20 5.59 -19.01
N THR A 45 -7.61 6.38 -19.92
CA THR A 45 -7.08 7.71 -19.59
C THR A 45 -8.18 8.59 -18.98
N LYS A 46 -9.34 8.65 -19.63
CA LYS A 46 -10.50 9.42 -19.13
C LYS A 46 -10.96 8.92 -17.76
N HIS A 47 -11.03 7.61 -17.56
CA HIS A 47 -11.43 7.03 -16.28
C HIS A 47 -10.43 7.38 -15.16
N LEU A 48 -9.13 7.28 -15.43
CA LEU A 48 -8.07 7.61 -14.49
C LEU A 48 -8.00 9.11 -14.20
N SER A 49 -8.23 9.97 -15.19
CA SER A 49 -8.35 11.42 -14.98
C SER A 49 -9.54 11.75 -14.06
N ASN A 50 -10.70 11.12 -14.27
CA ASN A 50 -11.86 11.30 -13.39
C ASN A 50 -11.58 10.82 -11.96
N LEU A 51 -10.87 9.70 -11.79
CA LEU A 51 -10.42 9.23 -10.47
C LEU A 51 -9.46 10.22 -9.81
N THR A 52 -8.58 10.84 -10.59
CA THR A 52 -7.64 11.87 -10.10
C THR A 52 -8.39 13.07 -9.55
N GLU A 53 -9.50 13.46 -10.17
CA GLU A 53 -10.37 14.52 -9.63
C GLU A 53 -11.02 14.17 -8.29
N GLN A 54 -11.33 12.89 -8.06
CA GLN A 54 -11.84 12.42 -6.76
C GLN A 54 -10.73 12.35 -5.69
N LEU A 55 -9.47 12.27 -6.12
CA LEU A 55 -8.28 12.18 -5.28
C LEU A 55 -7.54 13.52 -5.18
N LYS A 56 -8.22 14.65 -5.39
CA LYS A 56 -7.62 16.00 -5.32
C LYS A 56 -6.79 16.22 -4.06
N ASP A 57 -7.25 15.73 -2.91
CA ASP A 57 -6.50 15.83 -1.66
C ASP A 57 -5.08 15.21 -1.72
N PHE A 58 -4.80 14.30 -2.65
CA PHE A 58 -3.49 13.68 -2.89
C PHE A 58 -2.72 14.30 -4.08
N VAL A 59 -3.42 14.91 -5.04
CA VAL A 59 -2.89 15.41 -6.33
C VAL A 59 -2.99 16.94 -6.43
N ASN A 60 -3.11 17.64 -5.30
CA ASN A 60 -3.32 19.09 -5.25
C ASN A 60 -2.19 19.88 -5.91
N GLU A 61 -2.54 21.04 -6.49
CA GLU A 61 -1.61 22.04 -7.04
C GLU A 61 -0.61 22.57 -5.98
N THR A 62 -1.04 22.56 -4.71
CA THR A 62 -0.18 22.89 -3.57
C THR A 62 0.25 21.60 -2.86
N ARG A 63 1.56 21.42 -2.73
CA ARG A 63 2.13 20.26 -2.05
C ARG A 63 1.60 20.16 -0.62
N ASN A 64 1.35 18.93 -0.15
CA ASN A 64 0.96 18.72 1.24
C ASN A 64 2.07 19.17 2.19
N ARG A 65 1.69 19.40 3.45
CA ARG A 65 2.64 19.77 4.53
C ARG A 65 3.86 18.82 4.53
N PHE A 66 5.06 19.41 4.55
CA PHE A 66 6.35 18.70 4.51
C PHE A 66 6.61 17.90 3.23
N ASP A 67 6.00 18.31 2.10
CA ASP A 67 6.08 17.59 0.81
C ASP A 67 5.63 16.13 0.91
N SER A 68 4.70 15.84 1.83
CA SER A 68 4.13 14.51 2.02
C SER A 68 3.26 14.10 0.83
N TYR A 69 3.25 12.81 0.49
CA TYR A 69 2.27 12.29 -0.47
C TYR A 69 0.83 12.28 0.09
N ALA A 70 0.67 12.33 1.42
CA ALA A 70 -0.61 12.21 2.10
C ALA A 70 -1.10 13.55 2.70
N PRO A 71 -2.40 13.87 2.57
CA PRO A 71 -3.02 15.07 3.15
C PRO A 71 -3.28 14.95 4.67
N ILE A 72 -3.57 16.10 5.30
CA ILE A 72 -3.89 16.17 6.74
C ILE A 72 -5.32 15.64 6.99
N ARG A 73 -5.44 14.55 7.75
CA ARG A 73 -6.73 13.98 8.18
C ARG A 73 -7.14 14.48 9.56
N LYS A 74 -7.81 15.65 9.62
CA LYS A 74 -8.22 16.31 10.89
C LYS A 74 -9.08 15.42 11.82
N LYS A 75 -9.96 14.59 11.25
CA LYS A 75 -10.87 13.72 12.01
C LYS A 75 -10.19 12.47 12.61
N SER A 76 -8.94 12.17 12.24
CA SER A 76 -8.25 10.96 12.72
C SER A 76 -7.57 11.11 14.08
N ILE A 77 -7.47 12.34 14.61
CA ILE A 77 -6.73 12.60 15.87
C ILE A 77 -7.39 11.88 17.05
N SER A 78 -8.73 11.78 17.09
CA SER A 78 -9.46 11.06 18.13
C SER A 78 -9.28 9.54 18.09
N LEU A 79 -8.76 9.00 16.99
CA LEU A 79 -8.50 7.57 16.79
C LEU A 79 -7.04 7.19 17.03
N LEU A 80 -6.18 8.17 17.36
CA LEU A 80 -4.76 7.93 17.57
C LEU A 80 -4.52 7.19 18.90
N VAL A 81 -4.09 5.93 18.80
CA VAL A 81 -3.63 5.15 19.96
C VAL A 81 -2.10 5.13 19.99
N LYS A 82 -1.52 5.56 21.10
CA LYS A 82 -0.06 5.50 21.32
C LYS A 82 0.28 4.25 22.13
N PHE A 83 1.25 3.49 21.67
CA PHE A 83 1.77 2.33 22.39
C PHE A 83 3.18 2.62 22.89
N ILE A 84 3.41 2.31 24.16
CA ILE A 84 4.75 2.27 24.75
C ILE A 84 5.11 0.79 24.89
N ASN A 85 6.24 0.40 24.30
CA ASN A 85 6.71 -1.00 24.21
C ASN A 85 5.84 -1.92 23.34
N GLY A 86 6.32 -3.17 23.20
CA GLY A 86 5.70 -4.16 22.32
C GLY A 86 4.46 -4.86 22.88
N LYS A 87 4.25 -4.93 24.21
CA LYS A 87 3.17 -5.75 24.79
C LYS A 87 1.78 -5.32 24.29
N SER A 88 1.47 -4.03 24.45
CA SER A 88 0.16 -3.49 24.06
C SER A 88 0.03 -3.37 22.54
N TYR A 89 1.12 -3.04 21.84
CA TYR A 89 1.15 -2.97 20.38
C TYR A 89 0.85 -4.33 19.74
N MET A 90 1.56 -5.38 20.13
CA MET A 90 1.36 -6.74 19.60
C MET A 90 -0.02 -7.29 19.95
N SER A 91 -0.52 -7.01 21.16
CA SER A 91 -1.89 -7.40 21.54
C SER A 91 -2.95 -6.68 20.71
N SER A 92 -2.71 -5.42 20.34
CA SER A 92 -3.60 -4.66 19.45
C SER A 92 -3.58 -5.22 18.03
N ASN A 93 -2.39 -5.57 17.52
CA ASN A 93 -2.24 -6.19 16.20
C ASN A 93 -2.96 -7.53 16.13
N ALA A 94 -2.83 -8.39 17.16
CA ALA A 94 -3.54 -9.67 17.21
C ALA A 94 -5.06 -9.50 17.10
N LYS A 95 -5.62 -8.52 17.81
CA LYS A 95 -7.05 -8.18 17.72
C LYS A 95 -7.41 -7.70 16.32
N ALA A 96 -6.64 -6.76 15.77
CA ALA A 96 -6.88 -6.22 14.43
C ALA A 96 -6.90 -7.31 13.37
N PHE A 97 -5.92 -8.23 13.38
CA PHE A 97 -5.87 -9.37 12.47
C PHE A 97 -7.10 -10.26 12.60
N LEU A 98 -7.47 -10.67 13.82
CA LEU A 98 -8.62 -11.55 14.04
C LEU A 98 -9.97 -10.90 13.65
N THR A 99 -10.04 -9.57 13.63
CA THR A 99 -11.23 -8.82 13.20
C THR A 99 -11.21 -8.43 11.72
N ALA A 100 -10.14 -8.73 10.99
CA ALA A 100 -10.03 -8.38 9.58
C ALA A 100 -11.08 -9.12 8.75
N LYS A 101 -11.66 -8.43 7.76
CA LYS A 101 -12.74 -8.96 6.93
C LYS A 101 -12.34 -9.18 5.48
N GLU A 102 -11.40 -8.39 4.97
CA GLU A 102 -11.08 -8.37 3.54
C GLU A 102 -9.59 -8.58 3.30
N GLU A 103 -8.75 -7.71 3.87
CA GLU A 103 -7.32 -7.70 3.59
C GLU A 103 -6.48 -7.37 4.82
N VAL A 104 -5.28 -7.93 4.88
CA VAL A 104 -4.22 -7.57 5.82
C VAL A 104 -2.93 -7.39 5.02
N PHE A 105 -2.35 -6.19 5.10
CA PHE A 105 -1.05 -5.90 4.51
C PHE A 105 0.00 -5.76 5.62
N ILE A 106 1.10 -6.51 5.50
CA ILE A 106 2.24 -6.43 6.41
C ILE A 106 3.47 -6.09 5.59
N ILE A 107 4.16 -5.04 6.01
CA ILE A 107 5.46 -4.64 5.49
C ILE A 107 6.42 -4.71 6.66
N ASP A 108 7.45 -5.54 6.56
CA ASP A 108 8.45 -5.69 7.62
C ASP A 108 9.85 -5.78 7.04
N GLN A 109 10.81 -5.24 7.80
CA GLN A 109 12.21 -5.50 7.52
C GLN A 109 12.51 -6.97 7.83
N TRP A 110 12.11 -7.46 9.01
CA TRP A 110 12.32 -8.83 9.49
C TRP A 110 11.06 -9.34 10.19
N LEU A 111 10.43 -10.36 9.62
CA LEU A 111 9.25 -10.98 10.20
C LEU A 111 9.60 -12.39 10.71
N SER A 112 9.37 -12.67 11.99
CA SER A 112 9.42 -14.03 12.53
C SER A 112 7.99 -14.58 12.57
N PRO A 113 7.68 -15.62 11.77
CA PRO A 113 6.37 -16.27 11.79
C PRO A 113 6.00 -16.84 13.17
N GLU A 114 7.00 -17.23 13.95
CA GLU A 114 6.85 -17.86 15.27
C GLU A 114 6.62 -16.84 16.40
N LEU A 115 6.52 -15.54 16.09
CA LEU A 115 6.29 -14.50 17.08
C LEU A 115 4.92 -14.66 17.76
N ILE A 116 4.91 -14.75 19.09
CA ILE A 116 3.68 -14.78 19.89
C ILE A 116 3.23 -13.34 20.20
N LEU A 117 2.06 -12.95 19.69
CA LEU A 117 1.56 -11.58 19.80
C LEU A 117 0.97 -11.23 21.18
N ILE A 118 0.40 -12.21 21.89
CA ILE A 118 -0.18 -12.03 23.23
C ILE A 118 0.56 -12.93 24.23
N ARG A 119 1.01 -12.38 25.35
CA ARG A 119 1.77 -13.11 26.39
C ARG A 119 1.28 -12.77 27.81
N PRO A 120 1.21 -13.75 28.74
CA PRO A 120 1.38 -15.19 28.51
C PRO A 120 0.18 -15.76 27.75
N ALA A 121 0.42 -16.67 26.81
CA ALA A 121 -0.66 -17.32 26.08
C ALA A 121 -0.22 -18.69 25.59
N ASP A 122 -1.19 -19.50 25.19
CA ASP A 122 -0.95 -20.74 24.45
C ASP A 122 -0.24 -20.43 23.13
N GLU A 123 0.92 -21.05 22.92
CA GLU A 123 1.77 -20.88 21.74
C GLU A 123 1.01 -21.21 20.44
N LYS A 124 -0.05 -22.01 20.49
CA LYS A 124 -0.82 -22.35 19.28
C LYS A 124 -1.78 -21.25 18.86
N THR A 125 -2.35 -20.50 19.80
CA THR A 125 -3.48 -19.63 19.50
C THR A 125 -3.06 -18.26 18.98
N PHE A 126 -2.00 -17.68 19.54
CA PHE A 126 -1.60 -16.29 19.29
C PHE A 126 -0.25 -16.11 18.59
N ARG A 127 0.32 -17.20 18.05
CA ARG A 127 1.47 -17.13 17.16
C ARG A 127 1.05 -16.52 15.83
N LEU A 128 1.91 -15.66 15.29
CA LEU A 128 1.60 -14.83 14.13
C LEU A 128 1.19 -15.68 12.93
N ASP A 129 1.98 -16.70 12.59
CA ASP A 129 1.68 -17.65 11.52
C ASP A 129 0.31 -18.31 11.64
N ASN A 130 -0.07 -18.75 12.84
CA ASN A 130 -1.36 -19.38 13.11
C ASN A 130 -2.52 -18.38 12.97
N ILE A 131 -2.35 -17.14 13.45
CA ILE A 131 -3.35 -16.08 13.25
C ILE A 131 -3.53 -15.81 11.75
N LEU A 132 -2.43 -15.60 11.02
CA LEU A 132 -2.47 -15.30 9.58
C LEU A 132 -3.09 -16.47 8.78
N GLY A 133 -2.75 -17.71 9.12
CA GLY A 133 -3.37 -18.89 8.52
C GLY A 133 -4.88 -18.98 8.77
N ARG A 134 -5.33 -18.66 9.98
CA ARG A 134 -6.77 -18.67 10.33
C ARG A 134 -7.55 -17.62 9.55
N ILE A 135 -7.04 -16.39 9.45
CA ILE A 135 -7.74 -15.33 8.71
C ILE A 135 -7.72 -15.59 7.20
N ALA A 136 -6.63 -16.16 6.68
CA ALA A 136 -6.55 -16.59 5.29
C ALA A 136 -7.58 -17.67 4.96
N ASN A 137 -7.74 -18.67 5.84
CA ASN A 137 -8.79 -19.69 5.72
C ASN A 137 -10.21 -19.08 5.80
N ALA A 138 -10.36 -17.97 6.53
CA ALA A 138 -11.59 -17.19 6.59
C ALA A 138 -11.77 -16.22 5.40
N ARG A 139 -11.01 -16.41 4.30
CA ARG A 139 -11.05 -15.61 3.05
C ARG A 139 -10.54 -14.17 3.17
N VAL A 140 -9.76 -13.85 4.20
CA VAL A 140 -9.01 -12.58 4.28
C VAL A 140 -7.75 -12.71 3.44
N ARG A 141 -7.51 -11.78 2.51
CA ARG A 141 -6.27 -11.75 1.72
C ARG A 141 -5.12 -11.22 2.56
N VAL A 142 -4.03 -11.99 2.65
CA VAL A 142 -2.82 -11.57 3.38
C VAL A 142 -1.73 -11.23 2.38
N GLY A 143 -1.35 -9.95 2.32
CA GLY A 143 -0.26 -9.45 1.50
C GLY A 143 0.99 -9.16 2.35
N LEU A 144 2.10 -9.79 2.01
CA LEU A 144 3.38 -9.64 2.71
C LEU A 144 4.43 -9.00 1.80
N ILE A 145 5.08 -7.93 2.27
CA ILE A 145 6.26 -7.36 1.62
C ILE A 145 7.41 -7.41 2.63
N LEU A 146 8.39 -8.28 2.35
CA LEU A 146 9.56 -8.46 3.20
C LEU A 146 10.82 -7.96 2.50
N TYR A 147 11.71 -7.32 3.26
CA TYR A 147 13.01 -6.96 2.76
C TYR A 147 13.86 -8.21 2.48
N LYS A 148 14.31 -8.37 1.24
CA LYS A 148 15.28 -9.41 0.87
C LYS A 148 16.69 -8.92 1.16
N LYS A 149 17.30 -9.41 2.25
CA LYS A 149 18.73 -9.19 2.50
C LYS A 149 19.54 -9.95 1.46
N MET A 150 20.44 -9.27 0.76
CA MET A 150 21.40 -9.93 -0.12
C MET A 150 22.47 -10.62 0.73
N PRO A 151 22.88 -11.86 0.41
CA PRO A 151 24.01 -12.47 1.08
C PRO A 151 25.26 -11.62 0.83
N PHE A 152 26.13 -11.52 1.83
CA PHE A 152 27.44 -10.90 1.63
C PHE A 152 28.16 -11.72 0.55
N ALA A 153 28.54 -11.08 -0.55
CA ALA A 153 29.42 -11.69 -1.53
C ALA A 153 30.76 -11.94 -0.82
N SER A 154 31.12 -13.20 -0.63
CA SER A 154 32.47 -13.58 -0.25
C SER A 154 33.39 -13.12 -1.37
N ALA A 155 34.33 -12.22 -1.06
CA ALA A 155 35.41 -11.85 -1.97
C ALA A 155 36.45 -12.99 -2.03
#